data_AF-A0A7W6BXE1-F1
#
_entry.id   AF-A0A7W6BXE1-F1
#
_cell.length_a   1.000
_cell.length_b   1.000
_cell.length_c   1.000
_cell.angle_alpha   90.00
_cell.angle_beta   90.00
_cell.angle_gamma   90.00
#
_symmetry.space_group_name_H-M   'P 1'
#
loop_
_entity.id
_entity.type
_entity.pdbx_description
1 polymer ?
#
loop_
_entity_poly.entity_id
_entity_poly.type
_entity_poly.pdbx_seq_one_letter_code
_entity_poly.pdbx_strand_id
1 'polypeptide(L)'
;MTAASPAPASRRALRWGAVASAGLMVAGLGAFAYASQVAARRSPGGDAVTVTLRGDACQPNALTVPAGRVSFRIVNETERAVEWEILDGVMVVEERENIAPGLSQTFGARLKPGEYAITCGLLSNPRGRLVVLPSGNGAPVEAPRLVAFVGPLAEYQVFTQMQARDLQRAVAALDAAVQAGDLAKARELYSQARAPFERIAPVAERIGDLADRIDPVAAYLAAREADGGFTGFHRLEYGLFAKNSLAGLEPVSKQLVADVGALRERLRALKTGPADMTDGAARALRSLADTTDGGGENVYARTDVADIAARVAGVEKIAALLKPVAADAAPAPFGAVDAQLETLKTDVAAIAGTGAAPSFDAVPAAALAKLATDARALAEAIETLGGAIGLGQDDA
;
A
#
# COMPACT_ATOMS: atom_id res chain seq x y z
N MET A 1 15.54 -60.51 16.51
CA MET A 1 16.20 -59.41 17.24
C MET A 1 15.23 -58.91 18.29
N THR A 2 15.46 -59.25 19.56
CA THR A 2 14.64 -58.84 20.71
C THR A 2 15.03 -57.43 21.13
N ALA A 3 14.13 -56.46 21.02
CA ALA A 3 14.35 -55.11 21.50
C ALA A 3 14.21 -55.08 23.03
N ALA A 4 15.27 -54.68 23.73
CA ALA A 4 15.25 -54.48 25.18
C ALA A 4 14.37 -53.27 25.53
N SER A 5 13.47 -53.44 26.50
CA SER A 5 12.65 -52.34 27.02
C SER A 5 13.50 -51.41 27.90
N PRO A 6 13.35 -50.07 27.80
CA PRO A 6 14.14 -49.13 28.60
C PRO A 6 13.77 -49.23 30.09
N ALA A 7 14.78 -49.17 30.96
CA ALA A 7 14.60 -49.19 32.41
C ALA A 7 13.83 -47.95 32.90
N PRO A 8 12.97 -48.07 33.94
CA PRO A 8 12.18 -46.95 34.44
C PRO A 8 13.09 -45.88 35.04
N ALA A 9 12.94 -44.64 34.56
CA ALA A 9 13.70 -43.49 35.08
C ALA A 9 13.45 -43.33 36.59
N SER A 10 14.52 -43.12 37.35
CA SER A 10 14.42 -43.01 38.82
C SER A 10 13.51 -41.83 39.21
N ARG A 11 12.63 -42.02 40.20
CA ARG A 11 11.72 -40.95 40.69
C ARG A 11 12.47 -39.69 41.13
N ARG A 12 13.75 -39.81 41.50
CA ARG A 12 14.63 -38.67 41.81
C ARG A 12 15.02 -37.91 40.54
N ALA A 13 15.41 -38.59 39.47
CA ALA A 13 15.72 -37.96 38.18
C ALA A 13 14.49 -37.22 37.61
N LEU A 14 13.29 -37.79 37.74
CA LEU A 14 12.05 -37.14 37.30
C LEU A 14 11.74 -35.86 38.10
N ARG A 15 11.98 -35.86 39.42
CA ARG A 15 11.77 -34.71 40.29
C ARG A 15 12.77 -33.58 40.01
N TRP A 16 14.05 -33.92 39.82
CA TRP A 16 15.08 -32.94 39.45
C TRP A 16 14.86 -32.38 38.04
N GLY A 17 14.40 -33.20 37.10
CA GLY A 17 13.98 -32.76 35.78
C GLY A 17 12.84 -31.74 35.84
N ALA A 18 11.78 -32.03 36.62
CA ALA A 18 10.65 -31.10 36.77
C ALA A 18 11.05 -29.76 37.41
N VAL A 19 11.93 -29.76 38.41
CA VAL A 19 12.44 -28.53 39.05
C VAL A 19 13.30 -27.73 38.07
N ALA A 20 14.15 -28.38 37.29
CA ALA A 20 14.95 -27.71 36.27
C ALA A 20 14.08 -27.10 35.15
N SER A 21 13.05 -27.81 34.70
CA SER A 21 12.09 -27.30 33.71
C SER A 21 11.28 -26.11 34.22
N ALA A 22 10.83 -26.15 35.49
CA ALA A 22 10.14 -25.03 36.11
C ALA A 22 11.05 -23.80 36.25
N GLY A 23 12.33 -24.02 36.63
CA GLY A 23 13.33 -22.95 36.68
C GLY A 23 13.58 -22.30 35.32
N LEU A 24 13.68 -23.11 34.26
CA LEU A 24 13.83 -22.61 32.88
C LEU A 24 12.61 -21.84 32.39
N MET A 25 11.38 -22.27 32.74
CA MET A 25 10.17 -21.51 32.39
C MET A 25 10.12 -20.15 33.09
N VAL A 26 10.44 -20.09 34.39
CA VAL A 26 10.44 -18.83 35.14
C VAL A 26 11.52 -17.88 34.61
N ALA A 27 12.71 -18.40 34.31
CA ALA A 27 13.77 -17.62 33.69
C ALA A 27 13.38 -17.15 32.27
N GLY A 28 12.71 -17.99 31.49
CA GLY A 28 12.18 -17.65 30.17
C GLY A 28 11.10 -16.57 30.22
N LEU A 29 10.16 -16.65 31.17
CA LEU A 29 9.15 -15.62 31.43
C LEU A 29 9.76 -14.30 31.89
N GLY A 30 10.79 -14.36 32.76
CA GLY A 30 11.53 -13.18 33.19
C GLY A 30 12.30 -12.52 32.06
N ALA A 31 12.99 -13.32 31.22
CA ALA A 31 13.70 -12.83 30.05
C ALA A 31 12.74 -12.27 28.99
N PHE A 32 11.59 -12.92 28.77
CA PHE A 32 10.54 -12.43 27.89
C PHE A 32 9.97 -11.12 28.41
N ALA A 33 9.54 -11.05 29.67
CA ALA A 33 9.00 -9.82 30.26
C ALA A 33 10.02 -8.66 30.22
N TYR A 34 11.30 -8.94 30.50
CA TYR A 34 12.37 -7.95 30.37
C TYR A 34 12.60 -7.52 28.92
N ALA A 35 12.65 -8.46 27.98
CA ALA A 35 12.78 -8.17 26.54
C ALA A 35 11.57 -7.38 26.02
N SER A 36 10.34 -7.70 26.45
CA SER A 36 9.11 -6.97 26.13
C SER A 36 9.13 -5.55 26.68
N GLN A 37 9.60 -5.35 27.92
CA GLN A 37 9.76 -4.01 28.51
C GLN A 37 10.87 -3.21 27.81
N VAL A 38 11.98 -3.84 27.43
CA VAL A 38 13.05 -3.19 26.68
C VAL A 38 12.62 -2.87 25.26
N ALA A 39 11.83 -3.72 24.60
CA ALA A 39 11.22 -3.43 23.29
C ALA A 39 10.18 -2.31 23.37
N ALA A 40 9.34 -2.29 24.43
CA ALA A 40 8.40 -1.20 24.68
C ALA A 40 9.10 0.13 24.99
N ARG A 41 10.30 0.10 25.62
CA ARG A 41 11.13 1.28 25.87
C ARG A 41 11.99 1.70 24.67
N ARG A 42 12.32 0.77 23.77
CA ARG A 42 12.93 1.06 22.47
C ARG A 42 11.82 1.42 21.48
N SER A 43 11.32 2.66 21.56
CA SER A 43 10.62 3.22 20.41
C SER A 43 11.62 3.40 19.26
N PRO A 44 11.43 2.79 18.09
CA PRO A 44 12.04 3.30 16.88
C PRO A 44 11.28 4.57 16.53
N GLY A 45 11.78 5.74 16.93
CA GLY A 45 11.17 7.03 16.57
C GLY A 45 11.05 8.02 17.73
N GLY A 46 12.19 8.54 18.21
CA GLY A 46 12.20 9.69 19.12
C GLY A 46 11.57 10.96 18.52
N ASP A 47 11.36 11.01 17.20
CA ASP A 47 10.90 12.20 16.46
C ASP A 47 9.59 11.99 15.64
N ALA A 48 8.87 10.88 15.83
CA ALA A 48 7.64 10.61 15.07
C ALA A 48 6.38 11.20 15.72
N VAL A 49 5.58 11.95 14.96
CA VAL A 49 4.27 12.47 15.37
C VAL A 49 3.29 11.31 15.50
N THR A 50 2.83 11.04 16.72
CA THR A 50 1.92 9.90 16.96
C THR A 50 0.46 10.31 16.77
N VAL A 51 -0.29 9.51 16.00
CA VAL A 51 -1.75 9.63 15.79
C VAL A 51 -2.40 8.29 16.14
N THR A 52 -3.37 8.32 17.02
CA THR A 52 -4.11 7.14 17.47
C THR A 52 -5.52 7.15 16.90
N LEU A 53 -5.92 6.08 16.23
CA LEU A 53 -7.28 5.89 15.73
C LEU A 53 -8.15 5.28 16.81
N ARG A 54 -9.26 5.96 17.14
CA ARG A 54 -10.29 5.48 18.08
C ARG A 54 -11.67 5.68 17.46
N GLY A 55 -12.38 4.58 17.22
CA GLY A 55 -13.66 4.64 16.48
C GLY A 55 -13.44 5.14 15.05
N ASP A 56 -14.07 6.25 14.69
CA ASP A 56 -14.02 6.92 13.40
C ASP A 56 -13.18 8.21 13.41
N ALA A 57 -12.42 8.48 14.49
CA ALA A 57 -11.68 9.72 14.67
C ALA A 57 -10.19 9.52 14.97
N CYS A 58 -9.39 10.51 14.55
CA CYS A 58 -7.97 10.62 14.86
C CYS A 58 -7.75 11.32 16.22
N GLN A 59 -6.80 10.85 17.03
CA GLN A 59 -6.34 11.53 18.25
C GLN A 59 -4.81 11.71 18.23
N PRO A 60 -4.31 12.96 18.25
CA PRO A 60 -5.05 14.21 18.14
C PRO A 60 -5.71 14.37 16.76
N ASN A 61 -6.87 15.04 16.72
CA ASN A 61 -7.57 15.35 15.46
C ASN A 61 -7.09 16.66 14.81
N ALA A 62 -6.12 17.33 15.44
CA ALA A 62 -5.49 18.56 14.97
C ALA A 62 -3.98 18.46 15.21
N LEU A 63 -3.22 18.64 14.15
CA LEU A 63 -1.76 18.50 14.14
C LEU A 63 -1.11 19.77 13.60
N THR A 64 0.12 20.06 14.05
CA THR A 64 0.96 21.11 13.48
C THR A 64 2.40 20.62 13.41
N VAL A 65 2.99 20.70 12.22
CA VAL A 65 4.33 20.17 11.91
C VAL A 65 5.10 21.17 11.03
N PRO A 66 6.45 21.16 11.01
CA PRO A 66 7.21 21.92 10.02
C PRO A 66 7.06 21.29 8.62
N ALA A 67 7.23 22.10 7.58
CA ALA A 67 7.38 21.61 6.20
C ALA A 67 8.64 20.75 6.05
N GLY A 68 8.68 19.98 4.95
CA GLY A 68 9.72 18.99 4.68
C GLY A 68 9.31 17.58 5.09
N ARG A 69 10.30 16.74 5.44
CA ARG A 69 10.06 15.33 5.80
C ARG A 69 9.63 15.23 7.26
N VAL A 70 8.44 14.69 7.50
CA VAL A 70 7.86 14.47 8.82
C VAL A 70 7.59 12.98 9.00
N SER A 71 7.99 12.41 10.13
CA SER A 71 7.64 11.03 10.46
C SER A 71 6.34 10.97 11.27
N PHE A 72 5.43 10.08 10.90
CA PHE A 72 4.19 9.79 11.60
C PHE A 72 4.19 8.37 12.13
N ARG A 73 3.70 8.19 13.35
CA ARG A 73 3.41 6.87 13.94
C ARG A 73 1.91 6.74 14.11
N ILE A 74 1.30 5.85 13.34
CA ILE A 74 -0.14 5.62 13.37
C ILE A 74 -0.42 4.39 14.24
N VAL A 75 -1.27 4.55 15.25
CA VAL A 75 -1.66 3.49 16.20
C VAL A 75 -3.13 3.18 16.01
N ASN A 76 -3.46 1.93 15.72
CA ASN A 76 -4.85 1.51 15.57
C ASN A 76 -5.39 0.93 16.89
N GLU A 77 -6.21 1.71 17.60
CA GLU A 77 -6.98 1.26 18.79
C GLU A 77 -8.45 0.97 18.44
N THR A 78 -8.77 0.79 17.17
CA THR A 78 -10.10 0.37 16.71
C THR A 78 -10.21 -1.15 16.64
N GLU A 79 -11.42 -1.65 16.43
CA GLU A 79 -11.70 -3.10 16.32
C GLU A 79 -11.54 -3.65 14.89
N ARG A 80 -11.09 -2.83 13.94
CA ARG A 80 -10.99 -3.19 12.51
C ARG A 80 -9.64 -2.77 11.94
N ALA A 81 -9.23 -3.40 10.83
CA ALA A 81 -8.11 -2.86 10.06
C ALA A 81 -8.51 -1.49 9.49
N VAL A 82 -7.57 -0.55 9.47
CA VAL A 82 -7.80 0.83 9.07
C VAL A 82 -6.66 1.33 8.22
N GLU A 83 -6.93 2.36 7.44
CA GLU A 83 -5.91 3.20 6.81
C GLU A 83 -5.84 4.57 7.49
N TRP A 84 -4.78 5.32 7.22
CA TRP A 84 -4.65 6.72 7.61
C TRP A 84 -4.06 7.53 6.48
N GLU A 85 -4.70 8.64 6.14
CA GLU A 85 -4.31 9.46 4.99
C GLU A 85 -4.14 10.93 5.35
N ILE A 86 -3.25 11.61 4.63
CA ILE A 86 -3.10 13.06 4.58
C ILE A 86 -3.68 13.54 3.24
N LEU A 87 -4.54 14.56 3.27
CA LEU A 87 -5.35 14.98 2.14
C LEU A 87 -5.19 16.46 1.83
N ASP A 88 -5.11 16.78 0.54
CA ASP A 88 -5.32 18.13 -0.01
C ASP A 88 -6.65 18.16 -0.79
N GLY A 89 -7.71 18.64 -0.13
CA GLY A 89 -9.07 18.54 -0.65
C GLY A 89 -9.55 17.08 -0.72
N VAL A 90 -9.58 16.51 -1.91
CA VAL A 90 -9.88 15.07 -2.16
C VAL A 90 -8.65 14.30 -2.63
N MET A 91 -7.49 14.95 -2.69
CA MET A 91 -6.27 14.35 -3.17
C MET A 91 -5.49 13.71 -2.03
N VAL A 92 -5.13 12.44 -2.15
CA VAL A 92 -4.25 11.76 -1.19
C VAL A 92 -2.80 12.21 -1.43
N VAL A 93 -2.23 12.78 -0.37
CA VAL A 93 -0.84 13.25 -0.31
C VAL A 93 0.06 12.14 0.19
N GLU A 94 -0.35 11.43 1.23
CA GLU A 94 0.36 10.31 1.83
C GLU A 94 -0.60 9.42 2.62
N GLU A 95 -0.34 8.11 2.65
CA GLU A 95 -1.21 7.14 3.29
C GLU A 95 -0.45 5.96 3.92
N ARG A 96 -1.12 5.27 4.84
CA ARG A 96 -0.76 3.92 5.30
C ARG A 96 -1.99 3.05 5.36
N GLU A 97 -1.88 1.85 4.81
CA GLU A 97 -2.98 0.91 4.70
C GLU A 97 -2.83 -0.28 5.65
N ASN A 98 -3.95 -0.99 5.83
CA ASN A 98 -3.98 -2.29 6.48
C ASN A 98 -3.38 -2.32 7.91
N ILE A 99 -3.55 -1.24 8.66
CA ILE A 99 -3.09 -1.15 10.04
C ILE A 99 -4.03 -2.01 10.89
N ALA A 100 -3.62 -3.22 11.25
CA ALA A 100 -4.49 -4.15 12.00
C ALA A 100 -4.79 -3.66 13.44
N PRO A 101 -5.90 -4.11 14.06
CA PRO A 101 -6.27 -3.78 15.44
C PRO A 101 -5.15 -4.01 16.44
N GLY A 102 -4.86 -3.01 17.27
CA GLY A 102 -3.83 -3.06 18.31
C GLY A 102 -2.39 -2.92 17.79
N LEU A 103 -2.18 -2.74 16.48
CA LEU A 103 -0.86 -2.52 15.89
C LEU A 103 -0.59 -1.03 15.64
N SER A 104 0.68 -0.74 15.36
CA SER A 104 1.10 0.60 14.93
C SER A 104 2.07 0.51 13.76
N GLN A 105 1.93 1.41 12.81
CA GLN A 105 2.86 1.59 11.69
C GLN A 105 3.52 2.96 11.76
N THR A 106 4.77 3.07 11.30
CA THR A 106 5.51 4.33 11.23
C THR A 106 5.89 4.61 9.80
N PHE A 107 5.80 5.88 9.40
CA PHE A 107 6.19 6.31 8.06
C PHE A 107 6.69 7.73 8.00
N GLY A 108 7.24 8.13 6.85
CA GLY A 108 7.58 9.51 6.53
C GLY A 108 6.68 10.07 5.44
N ALA A 109 6.18 11.29 5.62
CA ALA A 109 5.52 12.09 4.60
C ALA A 109 6.39 13.31 4.27
N ARG A 110 6.37 13.76 3.02
CA ARG A 110 6.96 15.04 2.62
C ARG A 110 5.84 16.06 2.44
N LEU A 111 5.87 17.11 3.23
CA LEU A 111 4.78 18.08 3.32
C LEU A 111 5.25 19.48 2.94
N LYS A 112 4.48 20.15 2.09
CA LYS A 112 4.68 21.57 1.77
C LYS A 112 3.96 22.44 2.80
N PRO A 113 4.35 23.71 3.00
CA PRO A 113 3.60 24.61 3.85
C PRO A 113 2.14 24.73 3.38
N GLY A 114 1.18 24.65 4.30
CA GLY A 114 -0.23 24.66 3.95
C GLY A 114 -1.13 24.04 5.02
N GLU A 115 -2.42 23.98 4.71
CA GLU A 115 -3.41 23.25 5.50
C GLU A 115 -3.87 22.02 4.75
N TYR A 116 -3.87 20.88 5.45
CA TYR A 116 -4.28 19.58 4.95
C TYR A 116 -5.39 19.03 5.84
N ALA A 117 -6.21 18.14 5.31
CA ALA A 117 -7.06 17.28 6.11
C ALA A 117 -6.33 15.96 6.43
N ILE A 118 -6.72 15.29 7.50
CA ILE A 118 -6.33 13.91 7.77
C ILE A 118 -7.59 13.06 7.93
N THR A 119 -7.55 11.82 7.48
CA THR A 119 -8.63 10.86 7.70
C THR A 119 -8.12 9.60 8.38
N CYS A 120 -9.01 8.99 9.16
CA CYS A 120 -8.78 7.80 9.94
C CYS A 120 -9.73 6.71 9.44
N GLY A 121 -9.27 5.90 8.48
CA GLY A 121 -10.12 5.14 7.56
C GLY A 121 -10.44 5.96 6.30
N LEU A 122 -11.50 5.54 5.59
CA LEU A 122 -11.93 6.13 4.31
C LEU A 122 -12.36 7.60 4.41
N LEU A 123 -12.44 8.28 3.26
CA LEU A 123 -12.79 9.70 3.14
C LEU A 123 -14.20 10.06 3.66
N SER A 124 -15.05 9.06 3.87
CA SER A 124 -16.39 9.21 4.45
C SER A 124 -16.37 9.47 5.96
N ASN A 125 -15.25 9.25 6.64
CA ASN A 125 -15.10 9.50 8.07
C ASN A 125 -14.88 10.99 8.40
N PRO A 126 -15.15 11.42 9.66
CA PRO A 126 -14.86 12.77 10.10
C PRO A 126 -13.37 13.13 9.94
N ARG A 127 -13.12 14.26 9.27
CA ARG A 127 -11.75 14.71 8.98
C ARG A 127 -11.12 15.48 10.14
N GLY A 128 -9.84 15.23 10.36
CA GLY A 128 -8.96 16.07 11.16
C GLY A 128 -8.27 17.15 10.35
N ARG A 129 -7.47 17.98 11.04
CA ARG A 129 -6.70 19.08 10.43
C ARG A 129 -5.21 18.91 10.68
N LEU A 130 -4.40 19.06 9.64
CA LEU A 130 -2.95 19.11 9.71
C LEU A 130 -2.46 20.45 9.15
N VAL A 131 -1.81 21.25 9.99
CA VAL A 131 -1.19 22.52 9.59
C VAL A 131 0.31 22.31 9.42
N VAL A 132 0.82 22.66 8.25
CA VAL A 132 2.25 22.55 7.94
C VAL A 132 2.83 23.95 7.89
N LEU A 133 3.72 24.25 8.84
CA LEU A 133 4.35 25.55 8.98
C LEU A 133 5.49 25.71 7.98
N PRO A 134 5.73 26.91 7.45
CA PRO A 134 6.94 27.20 6.69
C PRO A 134 8.19 26.87 7.53
N SER A 135 9.08 26.05 6.98
CA SER A 135 10.42 25.85 7.54
C SER A 135 11.42 26.65 6.72
N GLY A 136 12.14 27.56 7.38
CA GLY A 136 13.35 28.14 6.81
C GLY A 136 14.51 27.17 6.99
N ASN A 137 15.36 27.05 5.96
CA ASN A 137 16.67 26.38 5.94
C ASN A 137 16.69 24.99 5.26
N GLY A 138 16.47 24.97 3.94
CA GLY A 138 17.05 23.95 3.06
C GLY A 138 18.28 24.53 2.36
N ALA A 139 19.43 23.84 2.42
CA ALA A 139 20.57 24.18 1.58
C ALA A 139 20.30 23.73 0.13
N PRO A 140 20.54 24.57 -0.89
CA PRO A 140 20.25 24.21 -2.27
C PRO A 140 21.12 23.04 -2.71
N VAL A 141 20.48 21.94 -3.13
CA VAL A 141 21.10 20.86 -3.89
C VAL A 141 21.17 21.32 -5.35
N GLU A 142 22.30 21.11 -6.02
CA GLU A 142 22.42 21.37 -7.46
C GLU A 142 21.58 20.35 -8.26
N ALA A 143 20.30 20.65 -8.38
CA ALA A 143 19.29 19.80 -8.99
C ALA A 143 19.32 19.88 -10.52
N PRO A 144 18.91 18.82 -11.24
CA PRO A 144 18.58 18.94 -12.66
C PRO A 144 17.58 20.09 -12.89
N ARG A 145 17.85 20.91 -13.91
CA ARG A 145 16.92 21.96 -14.30
C ARG A 145 15.55 21.35 -14.62
N LEU A 146 14.45 21.97 -14.17
CA LEU A 146 13.08 21.48 -14.39
C LEU A 146 12.77 21.09 -15.86
N VAL A 147 13.43 21.73 -16.82
CA VAL A 147 13.35 21.39 -18.25
C VAL A 147 13.69 19.92 -18.56
N ALA A 148 14.56 19.29 -17.77
CA ALA A 148 14.93 17.88 -17.92
C ALA A 148 13.74 16.93 -17.69
N PHE A 149 12.74 17.35 -16.92
CA PHE A 149 11.56 16.55 -16.60
C PHE A 149 10.41 16.71 -17.60
N VAL A 150 10.47 17.65 -18.56
CA VAL A 150 9.39 17.90 -19.52
C VAL A 150 9.08 16.65 -20.36
N GLY A 151 10.13 15.98 -20.87
CA GLY A 151 9.99 14.74 -21.62
C GLY A 151 9.39 13.60 -20.78
N PRO A 152 10.00 13.24 -19.65
CA PRO A 152 9.47 12.24 -18.72
C PRO A 152 8.02 12.48 -18.30
N LEU A 153 7.65 13.72 -17.96
CA LEU A 153 6.28 14.07 -17.57
C LEU A 153 5.29 13.93 -18.73
N ALA A 154 5.66 14.36 -19.93
CA ALA A 154 4.82 14.20 -21.11
C ALA A 154 4.57 12.71 -21.42
N GLU A 155 5.62 11.88 -21.34
CA GLU A 155 5.49 10.44 -21.57
C GLU A 155 4.70 9.75 -20.44
N TYR A 156 4.84 10.21 -19.18
CA TYR A 156 4.01 9.74 -18.08
C TYR A 156 2.53 10.09 -18.26
N GLN A 157 2.22 11.29 -18.75
CA GLN A 157 0.86 11.69 -19.11
C GLN A 157 0.29 10.77 -20.21
N VAL A 158 1.09 10.43 -21.23
CA VAL A 158 0.67 9.51 -22.29
C VAL A 158 0.40 8.12 -21.74
N PHE A 159 1.30 7.61 -20.91
CA PHE A 159 1.16 6.30 -20.25
C PHE A 159 -0.11 6.22 -19.41
N THR A 160 -0.34 7.17 -18.51
CA THR A 160 -1.51 7.19 -17.63
C THR A 160 -2.82 7.30 -18.42
N GLN A 161 -2.84 8.08 -19.50
CA GLN A 161 -4.00 8.17 -20.39
C GLN A 161 -4.22 6.88 -21.20
N MET A 162 -3.16 6.16 -21.60
CA MET A 162 -3.29 4.85 -22.24
C MET A 162 -3.89 3.83 -21.28
N GLN A 163 -3.32 3.72 -20.08
CA GLN A 163 -3.83 2.82 -19.06
C GLN A 163 -5.26 3.12 -18.63
N ALA A 164 -5.63 4.40 -18.49
CA ALA A 164 -7.01 4.78 -18.18
C ALA A 164 -8.00 4.41 -19.31
N ARG A 165 -7.57 4.44 -20.57
CA ARG A 165 -8.40 3.94 -21.70
C ARG A 165 -8.54 2.42 -21.66
N ASP A 166 -7.47 1.71 -21.36
CA ASP A 166 -7.50 0.25 -21.26
C ASP A 166 -8.35 -0.20 -20.06
N LEU A 167 -8.27 0.52 -18.93
CA LEU A 167 -9.15 0.35 -17.77
C LEU A 167 -10.62 0.50 -18.16
N GLN A 168 -10.96 1.59 -18.85
CA GLN A 168 -12.34 1.84 -19.29
C GLN A 168 -12.86 0.72 -20.20
N ARG A 169 -12.04 0.21 -21.13
CA ARG A 169 -12.44 -0.91 -21.99
C ARG A 169 -12.64 -2.20 -21.20
N ALA A 170 -11.73 -2.51 -20.28
CA ALA A 170 -11.77 -3.73 -19.50
C ALA A 170 -12.96 -3.75 -18.53
N VAL A 171 -13.23 -2.63 -17.85
CA VAL A 171 -14.40 -2.47 -16.99
C VAL A 171 -15.71 -2.48 -17.78
N ALA A 172 -15.75 -1.91 -18.98
CA ALA A 172 -16.92 -2.02 -19.86
C ALA A 172 -17.20 -3.47 -20.29
N ALA A 173 -16.15 -4.28 -20.53
CA ALA A 173 -16.31 -5.70 -20.83
C ALA A 173 -16.81 -6.49 -19.60
N LEU A 174 -16.29 -6.17 -18.40
CA LEU A 174 -16.77 -6.75 -17.15
C LEU A 174 -18.24 -6.40 -16.89
N ASP A 175 -18.63 -5.14 -17.06
CA ASP A 175 -20.03 -4.71 -16.97
C ASP A 175 -20.91 -5.48 -17.96
N ALA A 176 -20.51 -5.58 -19.23
CA ALA A 176 -21.27 -6.32 -20.23
C ALA A 176 -21.52 -7.78 -19.83
N ALA A 177 -20.54 -8.46 -19.23
CA ALA A 177 -20.71 -9.82 -18.71
C ALA A 177 -21.71 -9.88 -17.54
N VAL A 178 -21.64 -8.91 -16.61
CA VAL A 178 -22.60 -8.78 -15.50
C VAL A 178 -24.02 -8.53 -16.03
N GLN A 179 -24.21 -7.59 -16.96
CA GLN A 179 -25.51 -7.29 -17.56
C GLN A 179 -26.07 -8.47 -18.37
N ALA A 180 -25.21 -9.30 -18.96
CA ALA A 180 -25.61 -10.50 -19.70
C ALA A 180 -25.99 -11.69 -18.79
N GLY A 181 -25.80 -11.58 -17.48
CA GLY A 181 -26.02 -12.69 -16.56
C GLY A 181 -24.92 -13.75 -16.59
N ASP A 182 -23.75 -13.46 -17.19
CA ASP A 182 -22.66 -14.42 -17.37
C ASP A 182 -21.66 -14.36 -16.20
N LEU A 183 -21.97 -15.10 -15.14
CA LEU A 183 -21.13 -15.17 -13.94
C LEU A 183 -19.72 -15.71 -14.23
N ALA A 184 -19.61 -16.71 -15.11
CA ALA A 184 -18.33 -17.32 -15.42
C ALA A 184 -17.42 -16.33 -16.15
N LYS A 185 -17.97 -15.62 -17.15
CA LYS A 185 -17.22 -14.60 -17.87
C LYS A 185 -16.89 -13.39 -17.00
N ALA A 186 -17.79 -12.96 -16.13
CA ALA A 186 -17.53 -11.87 -15.19
C ALA A 186 -16.37 -12.20 -14.24
N ARG A 187 -16.27 -13.43 -13.74
CA ARG A 187 -15.12 -13.88 -12.92
C ARG A 187 -13.81 -13.87 -13.70
N GLU A 188 -13.82 -14.33 -14.95
CA GLU A 188 -12.62 -14.32 -15.82
C GLU A 188 -12.11 -12.90 -16.08
N LEU A 189 -13.04 -11.96 -16.28
CA LEU A 189 -12.74 -10.57 -16.60
C LEU A 189 -12.35 -9.73 -15.38
N TYR A 190 -12.70 -10.16 -14.15
CA TYR A 190 -12.47 -9.39 -12.92
C TYR A 190 -11.00 -8.97 -12.76
N SER A 191 -10.07 -9.92 -12.70
CA SER A 191 -8.63 -9.61 -12.53
C SER A 191 -8.05 -8.87 -13.74
N GLN A 192 -8.53 -9.17 -14.96
CA GLN A 192 -8.11 -8.46 -16.17
C GLN A 192 -8.52 -6.98 -16.14
N ALA A 193 -9.69 -6.68 -15.56
CA ALA A 193 -10.19 -5.32 -15.43
C ALA A 193 -9.46 -4.50 -14.37
N ARG A 194 -8.92 -5.13 -13.32
CA ARG A 194 -8.10 -4.46 -12.28
C ARG A 194 -6.72 -4.06 -12.78
N ALA A 195 -6.04 -4.91 -13.56
CA ALA A 195 -4.64 -4.70 -13.92
C ALA A 195 -4.30 -3.31 -14.52
N PRO A 196 -5.13 -2.66 -15.36
CA PRO A 196 -4.85 -1.31 -15.81
C PRO A 196 -4.94 -0.24 -14.71
N PHE A 197 -5.81 -0.40 -13.70
CA PHE A 197 -5.91 0.48 -12.52
C PHE A 197 -4.65 0.36 -11.66
N GLU A 198 -4.22 -0.87 -11.38
CA GLU A 198 -2.99 -1.17 -10.63
C GLU A 198 -1.74 -0.57 -11.28
N ARG A 199 -1.62 -0.62 -12.61
CA ARG A 199 -0.49 0.01 -13.34
C ARG A 199 -0.43 1.53 -13.17
N ILE A 200 -1.54 2.18 -12.81
CA ILE A 200 -1.61 3.62 -12.58
C ILE A 200 -1.90 3.98 -11.12
N ALA A 201 -1.89 3.01 -10.21
CA ALA A 201 -1.99 3.22 -8.75
C ALA A 201 -1.17 4.43 -8.26
N PRO A 202 0.11 4.62 -8.65
CA PRO A 202 0.92 5.78 -8.23
C PRO A 202 0.27 7.17 -8.42
N VAL A 203 -0.66 7.31 -9.36
CA VAL A 203 -1.38 8.55 -9.64
C VAL A 203 -2.89 8.44 -9.44
N ALA A 204 -3.49 7.27 -9.65
CA ALA A 204 -4.93 7.08 -9.58
C ALA A 204 -5.43 7.06 -8.13
N GLU A 205 -4.71 6.42 -7.21
CA GLU A 205 -5.05 6.35 -5.78
C GLU A 205 -5.01 7.72 -5.13
N ARG A 206 -4.20 8.65 -5.69
CA ARG A 206 -4.21 10.04 -5.25
C ARG A 206 -5.57 10.72 -5.43
N ILE A 207 -6.42 10.25 -6.34
CA ILE A 207 -7.74 10.85 -6.57
C ILE A 207 -8.73 10.14 -5.62
N GLY A 208 -8.57 10.40 -4.33
CA GLY A 208 -9.08 9.55 -3.25
C GLY A 208 -10.59 9.32 -3.31
N ASP A 209 -11.40 10.34 -3.61
CA ASP A 209 -12.86 10.13 -3.67
C ASP A 209 -13.29 9.19 -4.80
N LEU A 210 -12.48 9.06 -5.85
CA LEU A 210 -12.70 8.06 -6.90
C LEU A 210 -12.05 6.73 -6.54
N ALA A 211 -10.87 6.72 -5.92
CA ALA A 211 -10.24 5.51 -5.41
C ALA A 211 -11.19 4.77 -4.44
N ASP A 212 -11.77 5.48 -3.46
CA ASP A 212 -12.74 4.96 -2.48
C ASP A 212 -14.03 4.42 -3.11
N ARG A 213 -14.37 4.82 -4.34
CA ARG A 213 -15.55 4.31 -5.05
C ARG A 213 -15.22 3.17 -6.00
N ILE A 214 -14.02 3.21 -6.57
CA ILE A 214 -13.52 2.23 -7.55
C ILE A 214 -13.00 0.98 -6.85
N ASP A 215 -12.28 1.13 -5.75
CA ASP A 215 -11.58 0.01 -5.08
C ASP A 215 -11.68 0.00 -3.54
N PRO A 216 -12.86 0.23 -2.91
CA PRO A 216 -12.96 0.17 -1.46
C PRO A 216 -12.84 -1.27 -0.93
N VAL A 217 -11.90 -1.51 -0.01
CA VAL A 217 -11.79 -2.79 0.68
C VAL A 217 -12.81 -2.88 1.82
N ALA A 218 -13.60 -3.95 1.86
CA ALA A 218 -14.66 -4.13 2.87
C ALA A 218 -14.17 -4.01 4.32
N ALA A 219 -12.94 -4.47 4.61
CA ALA A 219 -12.36 -4.38 5.95
C ALA A 219 -12.21 -2.93 6.45
N TYR A 220 -12.05 -1.97 5.53
CA TYR A 220 -11.86 -0.54 5.82
C TYR A 220 -13.18 0.22 5.94
N LEU A 221 -14.33 -0.41 5.68
CA LEU A 221 -15.68 0.15 5.82
C LEU A 221 -16.31 -0.17 7.19
N ALA A 222 -17.09 0.76 7.74
CA ALA A 222 -17.60 0.65 9.11
C ALA A 222 -18.60 -0.53 9.24
N ALA A 223 -19.48 -0.67 8.25
CA ALA A 223 -20.42 -1.79 8.16
C ALA A 223 -19.94 -2.91 7.21
N ARG A 224 -18.66 -2.91 6.81
CA ARG A 224 -18.05 -3.87 5.89
C ARG A 224 -18.87 -4.09 4.62
N GLU A 225 -19.20 -5.33 4.27
CA GLU A 225 -19.97 -5.64 3.07
C GLU A 225 -21.43 -5.12 3.10
N ALA A 226 -21.92 -4.70 4.28
CA ALA A 226 -23.23 -4.08 4.43
C ALA A 226 -23.17 -2.54 4.37
N ASP A 227 -21.98 -1.96 4.22
CA ASP A 227 -21.78 -0.52 4.13
C ASP A 227 -22.26 0.03 2.78
N GLY A 228 -22.89 1.21 2.81
CA GLY A 228 -23.32 1.89 1.58
C GLY A 228 -22.15 2.36 0.71
N GLY A 229 -20.97 2.52 1.29
CA GLY A 229 -19.71 2.79 0.58
C GLY A 229 -19.08 1.54 -0.05
N PHE A 230 -19.62 0.34 0.16
CA PHE A 230 -19.07 -0.87 -0.47
C PHE A 230 -19.49 -0.98 -1.94
N THR A 231 -18.72 -0.30 -2.81
CA THR A 231 -18.94 -0.22 -4.26
C THR A 231 -17.74 -0.80 -5.04
N GLY A 232 -17.70 -0.55 -6.35
CA GLY A 232 -16.50 -0.79 -7.15
C GLY A 232 -16.11 -2.27 -7.32
N PHE A 233 -14.80 -2.49 -7.53
CA PHE A 233 -14.22 -3.80 -7.79
C PHE A 233 -14.49 -4.78 -6.66
N HIS A 234 -14.16 -4.47 -5.41
CA HIS A 234 -14.32 -5.43 -4.30
C HIS A 234 -15.78 -5.76 -3.99
N ARG A 235 -16.74 -4.86 -4.26
CA ARG A 235 -18.18 -5.21 -4.19
C ARG A 235 -18.59 -6.21 -5.27
N LEU A 236 -18.06 -6.07 -6.48
CA LEU A 236 -18.24 -7.06 -7.54
C LEU A 236 -17.56 -8.37 -7.16
N GLU A 237 -16.32 -8.32 -6.67
CA GLU A 237 -15.56 -9.47 -6.19
C GLU A 237 -16.36 -10.30 -5.18
N TYR A 238 -16.92 -9.65 -4.17
CA TYR A 238 -17.75 -10.31 -3.15
C TYR A 238 -18.95 -11.04 -3.76
N GLY A 239 -19.67 -10.40 -4.68
CA GLY A 239 -20.81 -11.02 -5.36
C GLY A 239 -20.38 -12.19 -6.24
N LEU A 240 -19.36 -11.96 -7.06
CA LEU A 240 -18.86 -12.92 -8.03
C LEU A 240 -18.26 -14.15 -7.35
N PHE A 241 -17.38 -13.99 -6.36
CA PHE A 241 -16.57 -15.08 -5.81
C PHE A 241 -17.14 -15.64 -4.50
N ALA A 242 -17.50 -14.79 -3.54
CA ALA A 242 -18.03 -15.26 -2.25
C ALA A 242 -19.51 -15.66 -2.30
N LYS A 243 -20.35 -14.89 -3.01
CA LYS A 243 -21.79 -15.19 -3.14
C LYS A 243 -22.13 -16.06 -4.34
N ASN A 244 -21.20 -16.24 -5.28
CA ASN A 244 -21.44 -16.99 -6.51
C ASN A 244 -22.73 -16.51 -7.22
N SER A 245 -22.94 -15.20 -7.29
CA SER A 245 -24.18 -14.60 -7.77
C SER A 245 -23.96 -13.21 -8.38
N LEU A 246 -24.77 -12.89 -9.38
CA LEU A 246 -24.86 -11.55 -9.99
C LEU A 246 -25.96 -10.68 -9.36
N ALA A 247 -26.69 -11.20 -8.37
CA ALA A 247 -27.81 -10.50 -7.75
C ALA A 247 -27.37 -9.13 -7.20
N GLY A 248 -27.99 -8.07 -7.72
CA GLY A 248 -27.70 -6.68 -7.34
C GLY A 248 -26.36 -6.13 -7.82
N LEU A 249 -25.63 -6.83 -8.71
CA LEU A 249 -24.35 -6.35 -9.25
C LEU A 249 -24.50 -5.43 -10.47
N GLU A 250 -25.61 -5.52 -11.21
CA GLU A 250 -25.87 -4.67 -12.38
C GLU A 250 -25.73 -3.15 -12.12
N PRO A 251 -26.28 -2.57 -11.03
CA PRO A 251 -26.03 -1.15 -10.73
C PRO A 251 -24.60 -0.88 -10.28
N VAL A 252 -23.93 -1.84 -9.63
CA VAL A 252 -22.55 -1.69 -9.15
C VAL A 252 -21.57 -1.64 -10.32
N SER A 253 -21.70 -2.54 -11.29
CA SER A 253 -20.82 -2.57 -12.47
C SER A 253 -21.00 -1.34 -13.37
N LYS A 254 -22.25 -0.86 -13.53
CA LYS A 254 -22.53 0.41 -14.22
C LYS A 254 -21.89 1.61 -13.53
N GLN A 255 -21.99 1.67 -12.20
CA GLN A 255 -21.38 2.73 -11.42
C GLN A 255 -19.85 2.70 -11.56
N LEU A 256 -19.23 1.52 -11.53
CA LEU A 256 -17.79 1.35 -11.75
C LEU A 256 -17.35 1.87 -13.13
N VAL A 257 -18.11 1.60 -14.20
CA VAL A 257 -17.85 2.18 -15.54
C VAL A 257 -17.87 3.70 -15.50
N ALA A 258 -18.85 4.29 -14.80
CA ALA A 258 -18.99 5.74 -14.68
C ALA A 258 -17.84 6.37 -13.87
N ASP A 259 -17.47 5.77 -12.74
CA ASP A 259 -16.37 6.25 -11.89
C ASP A 259 -15.02 6.15 -12.62
N VAL A 260 -14.76 5.07 -13.36
CA VAL A 260 -13.57 4.97 -14.22
C VAL A 260 -13.57 6.02 -15.33
N GLY A 261 -14.74 6.35 -15.89
CA GLY A 261 -14.89 7.47 -16.80
C GLY A 261 -14.49 8.81 -16.16
N ALA A 262 -14.96 9.07 -14.94
CA ALA A 262 -14.59 10.26 -14.18
C ALA A 262 -13.09 10.28 -13.82
N LEU A 263 -12.51 9.14 -13.45
CA LEU A 263 -11.08 8.99 -13.17
C LEU A 263 -10.25 9.37 -14.39
N ARG A 264 -10.61 8.87 -15.58
CA ARG A 264 -9.93 9.21 -16.83
C ARG A 264 -9.92 10.72 -17.11
N GLU A 265 -11.04 11.40 -16.89
CA GLU A 265 -11.13 12.85 -17.10
C GLU A 265 -10.30 13.62 -16.06
N ARG A 266 -10.31 13.21 -14.79
CA ARG A 266 -9.48 13.83 -13.76
C ARG A 266 -7.99 13.59 -13.97
N LEU A 267 -7.60 12.39 -14.37
CA LEU A 267 -6.22 12.10 -14.78
C LEU A 267 -5.78 12.94 -15.98
N ARG A 268 -6.70 13.32 -16.89
CA ARG A 268 -6.37 14.20 -18.01
C ARG A 268 -6.12 15.63 -17.55
N ALA A 269 -6.92 16.11 -16.59
CA ALA A 269 -6.82 17.46 -16.05
C ALA A 269 -5.72 17.61 -14.98
N LEU A 270 -5.27 16.51 -14.38
CA LEU A 270 -4.27 16.51 -13.33
C LEU A 270 -2.93 17.03 -13.86
N LYS A 271 -2.37 18.01 -13.15
CA LYS A 271 -1.03 18.53 -13.41
C LYS A 271 -0.04 17.80 -12.53
N THR A 272 0.58 16.76 -13.06
CA THR A 272 1.62 16.00 -12.37
C THR A 272 2.94 16.76 -12.45
N GLY A 273 3.51 17.09 -11.29
CA GLY A 273 4.88 17.60 -11.17
C GLY A 273 5.91 16.46 -11.06
N PRO A 274 7.21 16.75 -11.20
CA PRO A 274 8.25 15.73 -11.11
C PRO A 274 8.25 14.95 -9.78
N ALA A 275 8.11 15.66 -8.65
CA ALA A 275 8.08 15.04 -7.32
C ALA A 275 6.89 14.07 -7.15
N ASP A 276 5.77 14.34 -7.81
CA ASP A 276 4.61 13.46 -7.77
C ASP A 276 4.90 12.07 -8.35
N MET A 277 5.86 11.95 -9.28
CA MET A 277 6.26 10.65 -9.85
C MET A 277 6.98 9.80 -8.81
N THR A 278 7.97 10.39 -8.12
CA THR A 278 8.73 9.67 -7.09
C THR A 278 7.88 9.38 -5.86
N ASP A 279 7.09 10.37 -5.43
CA ASP A 279 6.24 10.22 -4.24
C ASP A 279 5.12 9.22 -4.51
N GLY A 280 4.48 9.28 -5.69
CA GLY A 280 3.47 8.31 -6.11
C GLY A 280 3.99 6.87 -6.19
N ALA A 281 5.17 6.68 -6.79
CA ALA A 281 5.79 5.35 -6.87
C ALA A 281 6.13 4.80 -5.49
N ALA A 282 6.71 5.63 -4.61
CA ALA A 282 7.03 5.23 -3.24
C ALA A 282 5.77 4.87 -2.45
N ARG A 283 4.69 5.66 -2.55
CA ARG A 283 3.41 5.34 -1.90
C ARG A 283 2.82 4.03 -2.37
N ALA A 284 2.70 3.83 -3.68
CA ALA A 284 2.14 2.61 -4.26
C ALA A 284 2.92 1.34 -3.83
N LEU A 285 4.25 1.42 -3.73
CA LEU A 285 5.08 0.33 -3.22
C LEU A 285 4.89 0.06 -1.73
N ARG A 286 4.63 1.11 -0.94
CA ARG A 286 4.37 0.98 0.50
C ARG A 286 2.99 0.39 0.77
N SER A 287 1.96 0.86 0.06
CA SER A 287 0.63 0.25 0.03
C SER A 287 0.72 -1.24 -0.37
N LEU A 288 1.42 -1.55 -1.48
CA LEU A 288 1.68 -2.93 -1.93
C LEU A 288 2.27 -3.81 -0.83
N ALA A 289 3.27 -3.30 -0.10
CA ALA A 289 3.91 -4.04 0.97
C ALA A 289 2.96 -4.28 2.15
N ASP A 290 2.18 -3.26 2.53
CA ASP A 290 1.24 -3.33 3.64
C ASP A 290 0.06 -4.27 3.34
N THR A 291 -0.43 -4.27 2.09
CA THR A 291 -1.52 -5.16 1.68
C THR A 291 -1.03 -6.59 1.47
N THR A 292 0.19 -6.78 0.95
CA THR A 292 0.85 -8.09 0.90
C THR A 292 0.99 -8.72 2.30
N ASP A 293 1.47 -7.95 3.27
CA ASP A 293 1.70 -8.44 4.64
C ASP A 293 0.39 -8.79 5.37
N GLY A 294 -0.70 -8.08 5.11
CA GLY A 294 -2.00 -8.37 5.73
C GLY A 294 -2.95 -9.20 4.87
N GLY A 295 -2.42 -9.97 3.91
CA GLY A 295 -3.15 -11.08 3.28
C GLY A 295 -3.80 -10.79 1.93
N GLY A 296 -3.46 -9.68 1.29
CA GLY A 296 -3.98 -9.24 0.00
C GLY A 296 -5.25 -8.39 0.11
N GLU A 297 -5.59 -7.69 -0.97
CA GLU A 297 -6.79 -6.85 -1.11
C GLU A 297 -7.97 -7.68 -1.63
N ASN A 298 -7.71 -8.68 -2.49
CA ASN A 298 -8.72 -9.55 -3.08
C ASN A 298 -9.06 -10.73 -2.15
N VAL A 299 -9.69 -10.43 -1.03
CA VAL A 299 -9.99 -11.42 0.02
C VAL A 299 -10.98 -12.51 -0.42
N TYR A 300 -11.68 -12.37 -1.54
CA TYR A 300 -12.65 -13.36 -2.04
C TYR A 300 -12.16 -14.09 -3.30
N ALA A 301 -11.56 -13.37 -4.25
CA ALA A 301 -11.06 -13.91 -5.52
C ALA A 301 -9.64 -14.46 -5.41
N ARG A 302 -8.84 -13.94 -4.46
CA ARG A 302 -7.43 -14.32 -4.23
C ARG A 302 -6.55 -14.13 -5.47
N THR A 303 -6.81 -13.06 -6.24
CA THR A 303 -6.13 -12.74 -7.50
C THR A 303 -4.95 -11.78 -7.37
N ASP A 304 -4.51 -11.51 -6.14
CA ASP A 304 -3.55 -10.44 -5.80
C ASP A 304 -2.22 -10.55 -6.54
N VAL A 305 -1.76 -11.76 -6.90
CA VAL A 305 -0.51 -11.94 -7.66
C VAL A 305 -0.52 -11.16 -8.99
N ALA A 306 -1.68 -11.08 -9.66
CA ALA A 306 -1.83 -10.31 -10.89
C ALA A 306 -1.76 -8.79 -10.64
N ASP A 307 -2.34 -8.33 -9.53
CA ASP A 307 -2.38 -6.92 -9.16
C ASP A 307 -0.99 -6.44 -8.72
N ILE A 308 -0.29 -7.23 -7.91
CA ILE A 308 1.12 -7.03 -7.54
C ILE A 308 1.97 -6.84 -8.80
N ALA A 309 1.86 -7.74 -9.78
CA ALA A 309 2.63 -7.66 -11.02
C ALA A 309 2.31 -6.40 -11.83
N ALA A 310 1.02 -6.02 -11.89
CA ALA A 310 0.59 -4.82 -12.57
C ALA A 310 1.09 -3.54 -11.86
N ARG A 311 1.02 -3.46 -10.54
CA ARG A 311 1.51 -2.33 -9.75
C ARG A 311 3.01 -2.13 -9.90
N VAL A 312 3.80 -3.22 -9.83
CA VAL A 312 5.25 -3.18 -10.07
C VAL A 312 5.59 -2.72 -11.49
N ALA A 313 4.82 -3.13 -12.51
CA ALA A 313 5.02 -2.64 -13.89
C ALA A 313 4.75 -1.13 -14.02
N GLY A 314 3.80 -0.58 -13.25
CA GLY A 314 3.56 0.87 -13.17
C GLY A 314 4.75 1.63 -12.59
N VAL A 315 5.34 1.09 -11.52
CA VAL A 315 6.55 1.64 -10.87
C VAL A 315 7.76 1.54 -11.81
N GLU A 316 7.94 0.40 -12.49
CA GLU A 316 8.99 0.22 -13.50
C GLU A 316 8.92 1.29 -14.59
N LYS A 317 7.70 1.63 -15.05
CA LYS A 317 7.52 2.71 -16.03
C LYS A 317 8.04 4.04 -15.48
N ILE A 318 7.75 4.39 -14.23
CA ILE A 318 8.24 5.63 -13.61
C ILE A 318 9.77 5.63 -13.52
N ALA A 319 10.38 4.53 -13.05
CA ALA A 319 11.84 4.40 -12.98
C ALA A 319 12.50 4.57 -14.36
N ALA A 320 11.93 3.95 -15.39
CA ALA A 320 12.40 4.09 -16.77
C ALA A 320 12.32 5.54 -17.28
N LEU A 321 11.26 6.28 -16.93
CA LEU A 321 11.09 7.69 -17.30
C LEU A 321 12.06 8.62 -16.56
N LEU A 322 12.45 8.28 -15.33
CA LEU A 322 13.40 9.07 -14.53
C LEU A 322 14.87 8.80 -14.90
N LYS A 323 15.17 7.64 -15.50
CA LYS A 323 16.52 7.26 -15.97
C LYS A 323 17.27 8.37 -16.73
N PRO A 324 16.73 9.01 -17.78
CA PRO A 324 17.45 10.05 -18.52
C PRO A 324 17.75 11.30 -17.70
N VAL A 325 17.04 11.53 -16.59
CA VAL A 325 17.29 12.67 -15.69
C VAL A 325 18.28 12.30 -14.59
N ALA A 326 18.21 11.06 -14.09
CA ALA A 326 18.91 10.66 -12.90
C ALA A 326 20.23 9.90 -13.14
N ALA A 327 20.41 9.23 -14.28
CA ALA A 327 21.57 8.36 -14.50
C ALA A 327 22.91 9.12 -14.41
N ASP A 328 22.98 10.34 -14.93
CA ASP A 328 24.20 11.15 -14.86
C ASP A 328 24.23 12.07 -13.63
N ALA A 329 23.08 12.61 -13.22
CA ALA A 329 22.98 13.54 -12.11
C ALA A 329 23.09 12.86 -10.73
N ALA A 330 22.62 11.61 -10.63
CA ALA A 330 22.56 10.82 -9.41
C ALA A 330 22.83 9.32 -9.70
N PRO A 331 24.00 8.95 -10.26
CA PRO A 331 24.28 7.59 -10.73
C PRO A 331 24.17 6.53 -9.63
N ALA A 332 24.65 6.82 -8.43
CA ALA A 332 24.58 5.88 -7.31
C ALA A 332 23.14 5.70 -6.78
N PRO A 333 22.37 6.77 -6.48
CA PRO A 333 20.95 6.64 -6.15
C PRO A 333 20.12 5.94 -7.25
N PHE A 334 20.36 6.27 -8.52
CA PHE A 334 19.66 5.61 -9.63
C PHE A 334 20.02 4.12 -9.72
N GLY A 335 21.30 3.76 -9.58
CA GLY A 335 21.74 2.36 -9.55
C GLY A 335 21.12 1.55 -8.41
N ALA A 336 20.86 2.17 -7.25
CA ALA A 336 20.15 1.53 -6.16
C ALA A 336 18.68 1.23 -6.51
N VAL A 337 17.99 2.18 -7.17
CA VAL A 337 16.62 1.96 -7.67
C VAL A 337 16.58 0.82 -8.70
N ASP A 338 17.49 0.81 -9.66
CA ASP A 338 17.58 -0.22 -10.69
C ASP A 338 17.78 -1.62 -10.08
N ALA A 339 18.71 -1.76 -9.13
CA ALA A 339 18.99 -3.02 -8.44
C ALA A 339 17.80 -3.53 -7.61
N GLN A 340 17.11 -2.63 -6.89
CA GLN A 340 15.94 -3.00 -6.09
C GLN A 340 14.74 -3.36 -6.97
N LEU A 341 14.55 -2.64 -8.08
CA LEU A 341 13.49 -2.92 -9.04
C LEU A 341 13.68 -4.29 -9.69
N GLU A 342 14.88 -4.65 -10.12
CA GLU A 342 15.16 -5.96 -10.70
C GLU A 342 14.98 -7.10 -9.68
N THR A 343 15.33 -6.85 -8.42
CA THR A 343 15.09 -7.78 -7.32
C THR A 343 13.60 -8.02 -7.13
N LEU A 344 12.81 -6.95 -7.01
CA LEU A 344 11.35 -7.04 -6.85
C LEU A 344 10.68 -7.70 -8.05
N LYS A 345 11.09 -7.37 -9.28
CA LYS A 345 10.59 -8.03 -10.50
C LYS A 345 10.91 -9.53 -10.52
N THR A 346 12.09 -9.92 -10.05
CA THR A 346 12.47 -11.34 -9.93
C THR A 346 11.56 -12.07 -8.94
N ASP A 347 11.26 -11.45 -7.80
CA ASP A 347 10.34 -12.00 -6.80
C ASP A 347 8.92 -12.14 -7.33
N VAL A 348 8.42 -11.10 -8.01
CA VAL A 348 7.10 -11.12 -8.68
C VAL A 348 7.03 -12.24 -9.71
N ALA A 349 8.05 -12.39 -10.55
CA ALA A 349 8.11 -13.46 -11.54
C ALA A 349 8.11 -14.85 -10.89
N ALA A 350 8.80 -14.99 -9.75
CA ALA A 350 8.85 -16.24 -9.00
C ALA A 350 7.48 -16.65 -8.44
N ILE A 351 6.68 -15.69 -7.93
CA ILE A 351 5.33 -15.98 -7.42
C ILE A 351 4.29 -16.11 -8.54
N ALA A 352 4.46 -15.43 -9.67
CA ALA A 352 3.54 -15.50 -10.81
C ALA A 352 3.69 -16.81 -11.59
N GLY A 353 4.90 -17.37 -11.68
CA GLY A 353 5.18 -18.56 -12.48
C GLY A 353 5.10 -18.33 -13.99
N THR A 354 5.02 -19.42 -14.77
CA THR A 354 5.08 -19.39 -16.25
C THR A 354 3.72 -19.53 -16.94
N GLY A 355 2.62 -19.49 -16.18
CA GLY A 355 1.26 -19.70 -16.66
C GLY A 355 0.27 -18.67 -16.11
N ALA A 356 -0.98 -19.10 -15.90
CA ALA A 356 -1.93 -18.29 -15.15
C ALA A 356 -1.39 -18.09 -13.72
N ALA A 357 -1.48 -16.85 -13.22
CA ALA A 357 -1.02 -16.53 -11.88
C ALA A 357 -1.74 -17.42 -10.84
N PRO A 358 -1.02 -17.99 -9.85
CA PRO A 358 -1.64 -18.80 -8.82
C PRO A 358 -2.56 -17.96 -7.93
N SER A 359 -3.46 -18.63 -7.21
CA SER A 359 -4.18 -18.01 -6.10
C SER A 359 -3.18 -17.49 -5.06
N PHE A 360 -3.47 -16.34 -4.46
CA PHE A 360 -2.63 -15.75 -3.43
C PHE A 360 -2.41 -16.69 -2.24
N ASP A 361 -3.38 -17.55 -1.90
CA ASP A 361 -3.25 -18.56 -0.83
C ASP A 361 -2.19 -19.64 -1.12
N ALA A 362 -1.84 -19.83 -2.39
CA ALA A 362 -0.82 -20.79 -2.80
C ALA A 362 0.59 -20.21 -2.74
N VAL A 363 0.73 -18.89 -2.53
CA VAL A 363 2.04 -18.24 -2.43
C VAL A 363 2.62 -18.47 -1.02
N PRO A 364 3.86 -18.98 -0.89
CA PRO A 364 4.47 -19.19 0.41
C PRO A 364 4.58 -17.89 1.21
N ALA A 365 4.22 -17.92 2.50
CA ALA A 365 4.30 -16.74 3.38
C ALA A 365 5.69 -16.11 3.43
N ALA A 366 6.76 -16.91 3.32
CA ALA A 366 8.14 -16.39 3.25
C ALA A 366 8.40 -15.58 1.96
N ALA A 367 7.78 -15.97 0.84
CA ALA A 367 7.89 -15.22 -0.42
C ALA A 367 7.10 -13.90 -0.34
N LEU A 368 5.91 -13.91 0.28
CA LEU A 368 5.13 -12.70 0.54
C LEU A 368 5.89 -11.71 1.44
N ALA A 369 6.47 -12.18 2.55
CA ALA A 369 7.25 -11.35 3.44
C ALA A 369 8.51 -10.78 2.77
N LYS A 370 9.15 -11.55 1.87
CA LYS A 370 10.27 -11.06 1.07
C LYS A 370 9.83 -9.98 0.10
N LEU A 371 8.73 -10.21 -0.63
CA LEU A 371 8.16 -9.25 -1.57
C LEU A 371 7.82 -7.92 -0.88
N ALA A 372 7.17 -7.97 0.29
CA ALA A 372 6.84 -6.77 1.06
C ALA A 372 8.10 -6.03 1.55
N THR A 373 9.15 -6.76 1.93
CA THR A 373 10.44 -6.17 2.31
C THR A 373 11.10 -5.47 1.12
N ASP A 374 11.14 -6.11 -0.03
CA ASP A 374 11.81 -5.59 -1.23
C ASP A 374 11.02 -4.42 -1.85
N ALA A 375 9.69 -4.44 -1.76
CA ALA A 375 8.85 -3.31 -2.14
C ALA A 375 9.14 -2.06 -1.27
N ARG A 376 9.28 -2.22 0.06
CA ARG A 376 9.68 -1.12 0.95
C ARG A 376 11.09 -0.61 0.65
N ALA A 377 12.05 -1.51 0.39
CA ALA A 377 13.41 -1.14 0.02
C ALA A 377 13.45 -0.33 -1.29
N LEU A 378 12.65 -0.72 -2.29
CA LEU A 378 12.51 0.04 -3.53
C LEU A 378 11.86 1.42 -3.28
N ALA A 379 10.85 1.51 -2.42
CA ALA A 379 10.22 2.78 -2.06
C ALA A 379 11.24 3.76 -1.44
N GLU A 380 12.04 3.28 -0.48
CA GLU A 380 13.12 4.07 0.15
C GLU A 380 14.19 4.51 -0.86
N ALA A 381 14.56 3.64 -1.80
CA ALA A 381 15.50 3.95 -2.86
C ALA A 381 14.96 5.05 -3.80
N ILE A 382 13.68 4.99 -4.16
CA ILE A 382 13.01 6.00 -5.00
C ILE A 382 12.95 7.35 -4.28
N GLU A 383 12.64 7.37 -2.98
CA GLU A 383 12.64 8.60 -2.19
C GLU A 383 14.04 9.22 -2.08
N THR A 384 15.06 8.38 -1.93
CA THR A 384 16.48 8.80 -1.94
C THR A 384 16.87 9.38 -3.29
N LEU A 385 16.45 8.73 -4.38
CA LEU A 385 16.63 9.23 -5.75
C LEU A 385 16.00 10.61 -5.90
N GLY A 386 14.72 10.77 -5.54
CA GLY A 386 13.99 12.04 -5.62
C GLY A 386 14.71 13.17 -4.89
N GLY A 387 15.24 12.91 -3.70
CA GLY A 387 16.09 13.87 -2.98
C GLY A 387 17.37 14.25 -3.73
N ALA A 388 18.06 13.27 -4.31
CA ALA A 388 19.30 13.46 -5.05
C ALA A 388 19.11 14.24 -6.37
N ILE A 389 17.96 14.13 -7.01
CA ILE A 389 17.60 14.90 -8.22
C ILE A 389 16.76 16.15 -7.89
N GLY A 390 16.82 16.64 -6.66
CA GLY A 390 16.23 17.92 -6.25
C GLY A 390 14.71 17.97 -6.16
N LEU A 391 14.03 16.83 -6.24
CA LEU A 391 12.57 16.74 -6.10
C LEU A 391 12.10 16.75 -4.63
N GLY A 392 13.05 16.86 -3.69
CA GLY A 392 12.80 16.93 -2.26
C GLY A 392 13.15 18.26 -1.60
N GLN A 393 13.45 19.32 -2.35
CA GLN A 393 13.71 20.65 -1.81
C GLN A 393 12.48 21.54 -2.07
N ASP A 394 12.12 22.34 -1.06
CA ASP A 394 11.10 23.36 -1.18
C ASP A 394 11.56 24.38 -2.23
N ASP A 395 10.94 24.38 -3.41
CA ASP A 395 10.96 25.57 -4.25
C ASP A 395 10.22 26.66 -3.46
N ALA A 396 11.02 27.55 -2.87
CA ALA A 396 10.60 28.71 -2.09
C ALA A 396 9.69 29.67 -2.88
#